data_AF-A0A8J3TA97-F1
#
_entry.id   AF-A0A8J3TA97-F1
#
_cell.length_a   1.000
_cell.length_b   1.000
_cell.length_c   1.000
_cell.angle_alpha   90.00
_cell.angle_beta   90.00
_cell.angle_gamma   90.00
#
_symmetry.space_group_name_H-M   'P 1'
#
loop_
_entity.id
_entity.type
_entity.pdbx_description
1 polymer ?
#
loop_
_entity_poly.entity_id
_entity_poly.type
_entity_poly.pdbx_seq_one_letter_code
_entity_poly.pdbx_strand_id
1 'polypeptide(L)'
;MEQKIPAVTLDRVSLSPYQAQVAQRLQYVVAQVVTSHAGSPEQEVAKILTERLRGLGVNPNPREVHQIAESIAKMPQWPKEK
;
A
#
# COMPACT_ATOMS: atom_id res chain seq x y z
N MET A 1 -23.00 -10.85 -41.95
CA MET A 1 -22.97 -9.68 -41.05
C MET A 1 -21.82 -9.89 -40.08
N GLU A 2 -20.68 -9.29 -40.37
CA GLU A 2 -19.45 -9.45 -39.61
C GLU A 2 -19.52 -8.53 -38.38
N GLN A 3 -19.76 -9.09 -37.19
CA GLN A 3 -19.76 -8.31 -35.95
C GLN A 3 -18.30 -8.02 -35.59
N LYS A 4 -17.87 -6.81 -35.91
CA LYS A 4 -16.60 -6.24 -35.45
C LYS A 4 -16.69 -6.01 -33.94
N ILE A 5 -16.22 -6.98 -33.16
CA ILE A 5 -16.09 -6.85 -31.71
C ILE A 5 -15.07 -5.70 -31.49
N PRO A 6 -15.46 -4.58 -30.85
CA PRO A 6 -14.49 -3.55 -30.52
C PRO A 6 -13.46 -4.18 -29.59
N ALA A 7 -12.20 -4.19 -30.00
CA ALA A 7 -11.10 -4.51 -29.10
C ALA A 7 -11.20 -3.49 -27.96
N VAL A 8 -11.65 -3.95 -26.79
CA VAL A 8 -11.53 -3.19 -25.56
C VAL A 8 -10.05 -3.18 -25.26
N THR A 9 -9.35 -2.20 -25.80
CA THR A 9 -8.00 -1.87 -25.36
C THR A 9 -8.18 -1.49 -23.91
N LEU A 10 -7.84 -2.42 -23.02
CA LEU A 10 -7.51 -2.12 -21.65
C LEU A 10 -6.26 -1.22 -21.74
N ASP A 11 -6.47 0.06 -22.01
CA ASP A 11 -5.51 1.09 -21.65
C ASP A 11 -5.38 0.96 -20.14
N ARG A 12 -4.47 0.07 -19.74
CA ARG A 12 -3.90 0.02 -18.41
C ARG A 12 -3.62 1.47 -18.09
N VAL A 13 -4.29 1.99 -17.07
CA VAL A 13 -4.00 3.31 -16.52
C VAL A 13 -2.50 3.31 -16.26
N SER A 14 -1.74 3.80 -17.23
CA SER A 14 -0.30 3.74 -17.21
C SER A 14 0.06 4.82 -16.23
N LEU A 15 0.32 4.39 -14.99
CA LEU A 15 0.80 5.29 -13.97
C LEU A 15 1.98 6.02 -14.57
N SER A 16 2.00 7.36 -14.43
CA SER A 16 3.18 8.11 -14.82
C SER A 16 4.41 7.51 -14.12
N PRO A 17 5.62 7.60 -14.69
CA PRO A 17 6.82 7.05 -14.06
C PRO A 17 6.99 7.48 -12.59
N TYR A 18 6.52 8.69 -12.26
CA TYR A 18 6.46 9.19 -10.88
C TYR A 18 5.44 8.43 -10.03
N GLN A 19 4.21 8.25 -10.51
CA GLN A 19 3.17 7.50 -9.79
C GLN A 19 3.58 6.04 -9.56
N ALA A 20 4.27 5.41 -10.53
CA ALA A 20 4.81 4.07 -10.37
C ALA A 20 5.86 4.00 -9.25
N GLN A 21 6.75 4.99 -9.16
CA GLN A 21 7.75 5.07 -8.08
C GLN A 21 7.09 5.27 -6.71
N VAL A 22 6.06 6.12 -6.62
CA VAL A 22 5.32 6.32 -5.37
C VAL A 22 4.63 5.02 -4.95
N ALA A 23 4.00 4.32 -5.88
CA ALA A 23 3.36 3.03 -5.62
C ALA A 23 4.35 1.97 -5.11
N GLN A 24 5.54 1.89 -5.71
CA GLN A 24 6.60 0.97 -5.25
C GLN A 24 7.07 1.29 -3.83
N ARG A 25 7.27 2.57 -3.50
CA ARG A 25 7.66 2.99 -2.13
C ARG A 25 6.56 2.65 -1.11
N LEU A 26 5.29 2.87 -1.48
CA LEU A 26 4.16 2.51 -0.65
C LEU A 26 4.13 1.00 -0.38
N GLN A 27 4.20 0.18 -1.43
CA GLN A 27 4.22 -1.28 -1.32
C GLN A 27 5.37 -1.78 -0.45
N TYR A 28 6.57 -1.22 -0.62
CA TYR A 28 7.74 -1.55 0.18
C TYR A 28 7.52 -1.27 1.68
N VAL A 29 7.03 -0.07 2.02
CA VAL A 29 6.78 0.29 3.42
C VAL A 29 5.68 -0.57 4.03
N VAL A 30 4.59 -0.82 3.30
CA VAL A 30 3.51 -1.70 3.76
C VAL A 30 4.04 -3.09 4.07
N ALA A 31 4.82 -3.69 3.17
CA ALA A 31 5.42 -5.02 3.40
C ALA A 31 6.27 -5.04 4.68
N GLN A 32 7.12 -4.03 4.90
CA GLN A 32 7.92 -3.95 6.13
C GLN A 32 7.07 -3.84 7.39
N VAL A 33 6.02 -3.01 7.36
CA VAL A 33 5.15 -2.79 8.51
C VAL A 33 4.32 -4.04 8.81
N VAL A 34 3.83 -4.74 7.79
CA VAL A 34 3.18 -6.05 7.96
C VAL A 34 4.12 -7.03 8.69
N THR A 35 5.36 -7.17 8.25
CA THR A 35 6.31 -8.12 8.88
C THR A 35 6.62 -7.78 10.34
N SER A 36 6.62 -6.49 10.71
CA SER A 36 7.09 -6.05 12.03
C SER A 36 5.98 -5.68 13.03
N HIS A 37 4.80 -5.26 12.54
CA HIS A 37 3.70 -4.69 13.33
C HIS A 37 2.33 -5.30 12.96
N ALA A 38 2.27 -6.44 12.27
CA ALA A 38 1.02 -7.18 12.13
C ALA A 38 0.43 -7.51 13.52
N GLY A 39 -0.88 -7.27 13.68
CA GLY A 39 -1.59 -7.45 14.94
C GLY A 39 -1.37 -6.36 16.00
N SER A 40 -0.56 -5.34 15.71
CA SER A 40 -0.40 -4.18 16.59
C SER A 40 -1.62 -3.23 16.49
N PRO A 41 -1.85 -2.34 17.48
CA PRO A 41 -2.93 -1.36 17.44
C PRO A 41 -2.89 -0.47 16.18
N GLU A 42 -4.06 -0.17 15.60
CA GLU A 42 -4.19 0.63 14.37
C GLU A 42 -3.45 1.97 14.47
N GLN A 43 -3.58 2.69 15.59
CA GLN A 43 -2.97 4.01 15.77
C GLN A 43 -1.44 3.93 15.74
N GLU A 44 -0.86 2.86 16.26
CA GLU A 44 0.59 2.60 16.22
C GLU A 44 1.03 2.31 14.77
N VAL A 45 0.31 1.43 14.09
CA VAL A 45 0.58 1.08 12.69
C VAL A 45 0.47 2.30 11.78
N ALA A 46 -0.57 3.12 11.94
CA ALA A 46 -0.79 4.34 11.17
C ALA A 46 0.34 5.37 11.37
N LYS A 47 0.81 5.52 12.61
CA LYS A 47 1.95 6.40 12.93
C LYS A 47 3.21 5.91 12.22
N ILE A 48 3.56 4.63 12.36
CA ILE A 48 4.77 4.06 11.75
C ILE A 48 4.71 4.10 10.22
N LEU A 49 3.55 3.78 9.61
CA LEU A 49 3.33 3.92 8.16
C LEU A 49 3.60 5.34 7.70
N THR A 50 3.02 6.33 8.39
CA THR A 50 3.17 7.75 8.04
C THR A 50 4.63 8.20 8.12
N GLU A 51 5.32 7.86 9.21
CA GLU A 51 6.73 8.23 9.43
C GLU A 51 7.64 7.63 8.35
N ARG A 52 7.48 6.33 8.04
CA ARG A 52 8.29 5.65 7.03
C ARG A 52 8.03 6.17 5.61
N LEU A 53 6.77 6.40 5.25
CA LEU A 53 6.41 6.94 3.93
C LEU A 53 6.99 8.34 3.73
N ARG A 54 6.90 9.21 4.75
CA ARG A 54 7.52 10.54 4.73
C ARG A 54 9.03 10.46 4.62
N GLY A 55 9.67 9.50 5.30
CA GLY A 55 11.10 9.22 5.17
C GLY A 55 11.53 8.87 3.74
N LEU A 56 10.63 8.33 2.92
CA LEU A 56 10.86 8.04 1.50
C LEU A 56 10.37 9.15 0.55
N GLY A 57 10.06 10.33 1.08
CA GLY A 57 9.56 11.47 0.31
C GLY A 57 8.13 11.28 -0.22
N VAL A 58 7.37 10.33 0.33
CA VAL A 58 5.95 10.15 0.00
C VAL A 58 5.13 10.84 1.08
N ASN A 59 4.23 11.75 0.68
CA ASN A 59 3.24 12.33 1.58
C ASN A 59 1.91 11.60 1.41
N PRO A 60 1.58 10.61 2.26
CA PRO A 60 0.41 9.78 2.06
C PRO A 60 -0.88 10.49 2.49
N ASN A 61 -1.99 10.11 1.86
CA ASN A 61 -3.31 10.54 2.28
C ASN A 61 -3.65 9.91 3.65
N PRO A 62 -4.00 10.69 4.68
CA PRO A 62 -4.34 10.16 6.01
C PRO A 62 -5.44 9.09 5.96
N ARG A 63 -6.44 9.24 5.10
CA ARG A 63 -7.53 8.26 4.96
C ARG A 63 -7.01 6.91 4.47
N GLU A 64 -6.11 6.91 3.48
CA GLU A 64 -5.52 5.68 2.95
C GLU A 64 -4.61 5.01 3.98
N VAL A 65 -3.84 5.80 4.74
CA VAL A 65 -3.01 5.28 5.83
C VAL A 65 -3.85 4.54 6.86
N HIS A 66 -4.96 5.13 7.31
CA HIS A 66 -5.84 4.48 8.29
C HIS A 66 -6.47 3.19 7.75
N GLN A 67 -6.90 3.15 6.49
CA GLN A 67 -7.44 1.93 5.88
C GLN A 67 -6.40 0.79 5.81
N ILE A 68 -5.15 1.12 5.46
CA ILE A 68 -4.05 0.16 5.44
C ILE A 68 -3.71 -0.26 6.87
N ALA A 69 -3.63 0.68 7.80
CA ALA A 69 -3.31 0.42 9.20
C ALA A 69 -4.34 -0.50 9.86
N GLU A 70 -5.64 -0.26 9.61
CA GLU A 70 -6.73 -1.10 10.10
C GLU A 70 -6.60 -2.54 9.56
N SER A 71 -6.24 -2.67 8.28
CA SER A 71 -6.03 -3.97 7.65
C SER A 71 -4.86 -4.73 8.29
N ILE A 72 -3.74 -4.06 8.54
CA ILE A 72 -2.56 -4.65 9.19
C ILE A 72 -2.82 -4.98 10.67
N ALA A 73 -3.55 -4.12 11.39
CA ALA A 73 -3.92 -4.35 12.78
C ALA A 73 -4.79 -5.60 12.96
N LYS A 74 -5.61 -5.92 11.95
CA LYS A 74 -6.45 -7.13 11.92
C LYS A 74 -5.69 -8.40 11.51
N MET A 75 -4.45 -8.27 11.03
CA MET A 75 -3.65 -9.44 10.65
C MET A 75 -3.21 -10.22 11.89
N PRO A 76 -3.13 -11.56 11.81
CA PRO A 76 -2.50 -12.34 12.87
C PRO A 76 -1.05 -11.87 13.02
N GLN A 77 -0.59 -11.75 14.26
CA GLN A 77 0.78 -11.35 14.54
C GLN A 77 1.73 -12.37 13.90
N TRP A 78 2.60 -11.90 13.02
CA TRP A 78 3.59 -12.77 12.38
C TRP A 78 4.49 -13.37 13.46
N PRO A 79 4.80 -14.68 13.42
CA PRO A 79 5.71 -15.28 14.39
C PRO A 79 7.05 -14.57 14.31
N LYS A 80 7.43 -13.89 15.39
CA LYS A 80 8.78 -13.37 15.55
C LYS A 80 9.65 -14.59 15.83
N GLU A 81 10.45 -15.02 14.86
CA GLU A 81 11.53 -15.97 15.13
C GLU A 81 12.38 -15.36 16.26
N LYS A 82 12.56 -16.13 17.34
CA LYS A 82 13.31 -15.72 18.54
C LYS A 82 14.80 -15.65 18.27
#